data_AF-A0A3N7GFX9-F1
#
_entry.id   AF-A0A3N7GFX9-F1
#
_cell.length_a   1.000
_cell.length_b   1.000
_cell.length_c   1.000
_cell.angle_alpha   90.00
_cell.angle_beta   90.00
_cell.angle_gamma   90.00
#
_symmetry.space_group_name_H-M   'P 1'
#
loop_
_entity.id
_entity.type
_entity.pdbx_description
1 polymer ?
#
loop_
_entity_poly.entity_id
_entity_poly.type
_entity_poly.pdbx_seq_one_letter_code
_entity_poly.pdbx_strand_id
1 'polypeptide(L)' 'MPIDHDQEDAEQVAIAARIVLGLVRSLVENPGSVEMKALPFLLLEAAEERHRQGDFGAERMLCDWADMLRDWE' A
#
# COMPACT_ATOMS: atom_id res chain seq x y z
N MET A 1 -15.54 3.61 24.65
CA MET A 1 -14.09 3.58 24.94
C MET A 1 -13.44 4.62 24.05
N PRO A 2 -12.47 5.42 24.53
CA PRO A 2 -11.69 6.26 23.62
C PRO A 2 -10.94 5.32 22.66
N ILE A 3 -10.99 5.65 21.37
CA ILE A 3 -10.14 4.97 20.39
C ILE A 3 -8.72 5.41 20.70
N ASP A 4 -7.84 4.45 20.94
CA ASP A 4 -6.41 4.72 21.09
C ASP A 4 -5.86 5.04 19.70
N HIS A 5 -5.69 6.34 19.43
CA HIS A 5 -5.23 6.85 18.13
C HIS A 5 -3.87 6.24 17.72
N ASP A 6 -3.01 5.92 18.69
CA ASP A 6 -1.71 5.32 18.42
C ASP A 6 -1.85 3.86 17.93
N GLN A 7 -2.87 3.14 18.43
CA GLN A 7 -3.17 1.79 17.98
C GLN A 7 -3.81 1.78 16.59
N GLU A 8 -4.76 2.68 16.33
CA GLU A 8 -5.38 2.81 15.01
C GLU A 8 -4.33 3.12 13.93
N ASP A 9 -3.42 4.05 14.20
CA ASP A 9 -2.32 4.38 13.28
C ASP A 9 -1.39 3.18 13.03
N ALA A 10 -1.04 2.41 14.06
CA ALA A 10 -0.23 1.22 13.92
C ALA A 10 -0.91 0.12 13.08
N GLU A 11 -2.22 -0.05 13.23
CA GLU A 11 -3.01 -0.98 12.43
C GLU A 11 -3.03 -0.58 10.95
N GLN A 12 -3.26 0.71 10.67
CA GLN A 12 -3.24 1.24 9.30
C GLN A 12 -1.88 1.06 8.62
N VAL A 13 -0.78 1.29 9.36
CA VAL A 13 0.59 1.04 8.86
C VAL A 13 0.79 -0.45 8.58
N ALA A 14 0.35 -1.32 9.49
CA ALA A 14 0.48 -2.76 9.31
C ALA A 14 -0.29 -3.27 8.08
N ILE A 15 -1.46 -2.70 7.79
CA ILE A 15 -2.24 -2.99 6.59
C ILE A 15 -1.47 -2.60 5.34
N ALA A 16 -1.00 -1.34 5.24
CA ALA A 16 -0.26 -0.85 4.09
C ALA A 16 1.05 -1.63 3.86
N ALA A 17 1.81 -1.89 4.93
CA ALA A 17 3.06 -2.64 4.87
C ALA A 17 2.87 -4.07 4.39
N ARG A 18 1.78 -4.76 4.80
CA ARG A 18 1.47 -6.12 4.32
C ARG A 18 1.24 -6.18 2.82
N ILE A 19 0.60 -5.16 2.24
CA ILE A 19 0.35 -5.07 0.79
C ILE A 19 1.69 -4.96 0.05
N VAL A 20 2.54 -4.03 0.48
CA VAL A 20 3.87 -3.84 -0.12
C VAL A 20 4.73 -5.10 0.01
N LEU A 21 4.75 -5.73 1.18
CA LEU A 21 5.48 -6.99 1.37
C LEU A 21 4.93 -8.12 0.49
N GLY A 22 3.62 -8.19 0.27
CA GLY A 22 3.01 -9.13 -0.67
C GLY A 22 3.47 -8.90 -2.10
N LEU A 23 3.55 -7.64 -2.54
CA LEU A 23 4.05 -7.26 -3.86
C LEU A 23 5.55 -7.62 -4.02
N VAL A 24 6.37 -7.28 -3.03
CA VAL A 24 7.81 -7.63 -3.01
C VAL A 24 7.99 -9.14 -3.08
N ARG A 25 7.22 -9.91 -2.30
CA ARG A 25 7.26 -11.37 -2.34
C ARG A 25 6.94 -11.91 -3.73
N SER A 26 5.88 -11.39 -4.36
CA SER A 26 5.48 -11.79 -5.73
C SER A 26 6.59 -11.53 -6.75
N LEU A 27 7.24 -10.37 -6.67
CA LEU A 27 8.37 -9.99 -7.53
C LEU A 27 9.60 -10.88 -7.32
N VAL A 28 9.86 -11.30 -6.08
CA VAL A 28 10.99 -12.20 -5.75
C VAL A 28 10.70 -13.62 -6.23
N GLU A 29 9.48 -14.12 -6.02
CA GLU A 29 9.08 -15.46 -6.46
C GLU A 29 8.95 -15.55 -7.99
N ASN A 30 8.57 -14.46 -8.65
CA ASN A 30 8.40 -14.39 -10.11
C ASN A 30 9.06 -13.12 -10.68
N PRO A 31 10.39 -13.12 -10.88
CA PRO A 31 11.10 -11.97 -11.43
C PRO A 31 10.56 -11.57 -12.81
N GLY A 32 10.30 -10.28 -13.00
CA GLY A 32 9.76 -9.74 -14.26
C GLY A 32 8.25 -9.90 -14.45
N SER A 33 7.53 -10.44 -13.46
CA SER A 33 6.06 -10.54 -13.49
C SER A 33 5.33 -9.20 -13.52
N VAL A 34 5.98 -8.13 -13.05
CA VAL A 34 5.44 -6.77 -13.02
C VAL A 34 6.51 -5.80 -13.51
N GLU A 35 6.13 -4.95 -14.46
CA GLU A 35 6.99 -3.87 -14.95
C GLU A 35 7.05 -2.73 -13.92
N MET A 36 8.19 -2.05 -13.80
CA MET A 36 8.36 -0.95 -12.82
C MET A 36 7.26 0.13 -12.94
N LYS A 37 6.92 0.52 -14.17
CA LYS A 37 5.84 1.50 -14.44
C LYS A 37 4.44 1.04 -14.01
N ALA A 38 4.24 -0.26 -13.77
CA ALA A 38 2.97 -0.83 -13.34
C ALA A 38 2.83 -0.81 -11.80
N LEU A 39 3.93 -0.71 -11.04
CA LEU A 39 3.89 -0.74 -9.57
C LEU A 39 3.03 0.39 -8.96
N PRO A 40 3.10 1.66 -9.41
CA PRO A 40 2.23 2.70 -8.89
C PRO A 40 0.74 2.36 -9.04
N PHE A 41 0.35 1.77 -10.17
CA PHE A 41 -1.04 1.40 -10.42
C PHE A 41 -1.52 0.29 -9.48
N LEU A 42 -0.68 -0.71 -9.20
CA LEU A 42 -1.01 -1.76 -8.24
C LEU A 42 -1.19 -1.22 -6.82
N LEU A 43 -0.41 -0.21 -6.42
CA LEU A 43 -0.61 0.46 -5.12
C LEU A 43 -1.91 1.25 -5.08
N LEU A 44 -2.29 1.91 -6.19
CA LEU A 44 -3.57 2.63 -6.28
C LEU A 44 -4.78 1.69 -6.26
N GLU A 45 -4.72 0.56 -6.97
CA GLU A 45 -5.78 -0.46 -6.90
C GLU A 45 -5.95 -0.99 -5.47
N ALA A 46 -4.84 -1.20 -4.75
CA ALA A 46 -4.88 -1.59 -3.35
C ALA A 46 -5.44 -0.47 -2.46
N ALA A 47 -5.11 0.79 -2.73
CA ALA A 47 -5.65 1.95 -2.01
C ALA A 47 -7.18 2.07 -2.17
N GLU A 48 -7.71 1.89 -3.39
CA GLU A 48 -9.16 1.89 -3.63
C GLU A 48 -9.89 0.77 -2.86
N GLU A 49 -9.27 -0.40 -2.75
CA GLU A 49 -9.80 -1.49 -1.94
C GLU A 49 -9.76 -1.15 -0.44
N ARG A 50 -8.71 -0.48 0.05
CA ARG A 50 -8.65 0.02 1.45
C ARG A 50 -9.72 1.07 1.73
N HIS A 51 -9.93 2.00 0.80
CA HIS A 51 -11.00 2.99 0.89
C HIS A 51 -12.37 2.32 1.07
N ARG A 52 -12.66 1.28 0.27
CA ARG A 52 -13.91 0.52 0.37
C ARG A 52 -14.08 -0.22 1.71
N GLN A 53 -12.98 -0.52 2.40
CA GLN A 53 -12.99 -1.19 3.71
C GLN A 53 -12.99 -0.20 4.89
N GLY A 54 -12.86 1.11 4.61
CA GLY A 54 -12.75 2.15 5.64
C GLY A 54 -11.33 2.32 6.20
N ASP A 55 -10.33 1.70 5.58
CA ASP A 55 -8.92 1.77 5.96
C ASP A 55 -8.25 3.03 5.37
N PHE A 56 -8.76 4.21 5.75
CA PHE A 56 -8.35 5.48 5.15
C PHE A 56 -6.89 5.85 5.42
N GLY A 57 -6.33 5.41 6.55
CA GLY A 57 -4.91 5.61 6.86
C GLY A 57 -4.01 4.81 5.90
N ALA A 58 -4.37 3.55 5.67
CA ALA A 58 -3.67 2.69 4.72
C ALA A 58 -3.83 3.17 3.27
N GLU A 59 -5.03 3.58 2.88
CA GLU A 59 -5.29 4.21 1.58
C GLU A 59 -4.34 5.38 1.33
N ARG A 60 -4.30 6.35 2.26
CA ARG A 60 -3.44 7.54 2.13
C ARG A 60 -1.97 7.15 1.94
N MET A 61 -1.46 6.24 2.75
CA MET A 61 -0.08 5.76 2.64
C MET A 61 0.21 5.11 1.29
N LEU A 62 -0.71 4.29 0.77
CA LEU A 62 -0.54 3.63 -0.53
C LEU A 62 -0.57 4.64 -1.69
N CYS A 63 -1.42 5.66 -1.62
CA CYS A 63 -1.43 6.77 -2.58
C CYS A 63 -0.11 7.55 -2.54
N ASP A 64 0.35 7.93 -1.34
CA ASP A 64 1.62 8.66 -1.16
C ASP A 64 2.80 7.85 -1.74
N TRP A 65 2.85 6.54 -1.49
CA TRP A 65 3.90 5.68 -2.03
C TRP A 65 3.78 5.44 -3.53
N ALA A 66 2.57 5.41 -4.09
CA ALA A 66 2.36 5.35 -5.53
C ALA A 66 2.92 6.61 -6.21
N ASP A 67 2.69 7.79 -5.64
CA ASP A 67 3.24 9.04 -6.13
C ASP A 67 4.77 9.08 -5.99
N MET A 68 5.32 8.63 -4.86
CA MET A 68 6.78 8.47 -4.71
C MET A 68 7.39 7.56 -5.79
N LEU A 69 6.71 6.46 -6.16
CA LEU A 69 7.19 5.56 -7.21
C LEU A 69 7.10 6.18 -8.61
N ARG A 70 6.10 7.03 -8.87
CA ARG A 70 6.00 7.78 -10.14
C ARG A 70 7.13 8.79 -10.30
N ASP A 71 7.52 9.41 -9.19
CA ASP A 71 8.56 10.44 -9.17
C ASP A 71 9.98 9.85 -9.05
N TRP A 72 10.13 8.52 -8.99
CA TRP A 72 11.42 7.82 -8.80
C TRP A 72 12.24 7.69 -10.11
N GLU A 73 12.25 8.70 -10.95
CA GLU A 73 13.10 8.73 -12.17
C GLU A 73 14.52 9.26 -11.92
#